data_AF-A0A966EVH0-F1
#
_entry.id   AF-A0A966EVH0-F1
#
_cell.length_a   1.000
_cell.length_b   1.000
_cell.length_c   1.000
_cell.angle_alpha   90.00
_cell.angle_beta   90.00
_cell.angle_gamma   90.00
#
_symmetry.space_group_name_H-M   'P 1'
#
loop_
_entity.id
_entity.type
_entity.pdbx_description
1 polymer ?
#
loop_
_entity_poly.entity_id
_entity_poly.type
_entity_poly.pdbx_seq_one_letter_code
_entity_poly.pdbx_strand_id
1 'polypeptide(L)'
;IHYGGASATWSNKTLGLICNDYLKKSNRAAMIDIHTGLGPYGYGELMTPSKPGEAVYDFFYNWYGDEVHSTTAGASLYAGSKGSILAGFRPLVGSLEWAAVGLEYGTRERETMRKVMLANSWLHLHGELDSDLGRKIKQEVKDASYPDEDEWKSLVWKRGKEVIGIALERFPTS
;
A
#
# COMPACT_ATOMS: atom_id res chain seq x y z
N ILE A 1 3.47 -13.87 -12.05
CA ILE A 1 2.34 -14.72 -11.58
C ILE A 1 2.59 -14.98 -10.11
N HIS A 2 1.69 -14.55 -9.22
CA HIS A 2 1.84 -14.72 -7.76
C HIS A 2 0.79 -15.73 -7.26
N TYR A 3 1.15 -16.58 -6.30
CA TYR A 3 0.24 -17.52 -5.63
C TYR A 3 -0.20 -16.94 -4.29
N GLY A 4 -1.50 -16.75 -4.09
CA GLY A 4 -2.09 -16.12 -2.90
C GLY A 4 -2.30 -17.04 -1.68
N GLY A 5 -1.90 -18.31 -1.77
CA GLY A 5 -2.11 -19.30 -0.71
C GLY A 5 -3.48 -19.99 -0.75
N ALA A 6 -3.67 -20.95 0.16
CA ALA A 6 -4.91 -21.73 0.31
C ALA A 6 -5.70 -21.40 1.60
N SER A 7 -5.13 -20.58 2.48
CA SER A 7 -5.77 -20.15 3.73
C SER A 7 -5.21 -18.81 4.20
N ALA A 8 -5.88 -18.17 5.17
CA ALA A 8 -5.42 -16.92 5.76
C ALA A 8 -4.01 -17.06 6.37
N THR A 9 -3.09 -16.20 5.94
CA THR A 9 -1.74 -16.11 6.47
C THR A 9 -1.74 -15.55 7.89
N TRP A 10 -0.60 -15.68 8.59
CA TRP A 10 -0.42 -15.11 9.93
C TRP A 10 -0.75 -13.60 9.96
N SER A 11 -0.26 -12.82 9.01
CA SER A 11 -0.51 -11.37 8.94
C SER A 11 -1.99 -11.03 8.77
N ASN A 12 -2.72 -11.78 7.94
CA ASN A 12 -4.16 -11.60 7.75
C ASN A 12 -4.92 -11.86 9.06
N LYS A 13 -4.60 -12.95 9.77
CA LYS A 13 -5.21 -13.27 11.07
C LYS A 13 -4.89 -12.22 12.13
N THR A 14 -3.63 -11.79 12.22
CA THR A 14 -3.19 -10.75 13.16
C THR A 14 -3.93 -9.44 12.93
N LEU A 15 -4.06 -8.99 11.69
CA LEU A 15 -4.81 -7.77 11.40
C LEU A 15 -6.29 -7.92 11.74
N GLY A 16 -6.88 -9.09 11.48
CA GLY A 16 -8.24 -9.41 11.90
C GLY A 16 -8.46 -9.27 13.41
N LEU A 17 -7.51 -9.77 14.22
CA LEU A 17 -7.54 -9.64 15.68
C LEU A 17 -7.43 -8.17 16.14
N ILE A 18 -6.50 -7.41 15.56
CA ILE A 18 -6.36 -5.98 15.84
C ILE A 18 -7.67 -5.24 15.51
N CYS A 19 -8.23 -5.47 14.33
CA CYS A 19 -9.49 -4.83 13.96
C CYS A 19 -10.64 -5.23 14.90
N ASN A 20 -10.70 -6.50 15.33
CA ASN A 20 -11.69 -6.94 16.30
C ASN A 20 -11.56 -6.18 17.64
N ASP A 21 -10.34 -6.02 18.14
CA ASP A 21 -10.11 -5.42 19.45
C ASP A 21 -10.34 -3.90 19.45
N TYR A 22 -9.91 -3.22 18.39
CA TYR A 22 -9.95 -1.75 18.31
C TYR A 22 -11.17 -1.18 17.58
N LEU A 23 -11.80 -1.94 16.67
CA LEU A 23 -12.90 -1.43 15.84
C LEU A 23 -14.28 -1.99 16.23
N LYS A 24 -14.36 -2.89 17.23
CA LYS A 24 -15.62 -3.52 17.66
C LYS A 24 -16.77 -2.54 17.95
N LYS A 25 -16.45 -1.36 18.48
CA LYS A 25 -17.45 -0.32 18.83
C LYS A 25 -17.52 0.81 17.79
N SER A 26 -16.76 0.71 16.71
CA SER A 26 -16.69 1.73 15.68
C SER A 26 -17.79 1.49 14.64
N ASN A 27 -18.46 2.56 14.21
CA ASN A 27 -19.42 2.50 13.10
C ASN A 27 -18.72 2.67 11.75
N ARG A 28 -17.56 3.33 11.75
CA ARG A 28 -16.76 3.61 10.55
C ARG A 28 -15.29 3.44 10.87
N ALA A 29 -14.53 2.88 9.94
CA ALA A 29 -13.08 2.80 10.01
C ALA A 29 -12.48 2.89 8.60
N ALA A 30 -11.26 3.42 8.53
CA ALA A 30 -10.50 3.50 7.29
C ALA A 30 -9.07 3.04 7.52
N MET A 31 -8.46 2.49 6.48
CA MET A 31 -7.05 2.12 6.46
C MET A 31 -6.31 2.90 5.39
N ILE A 32 -5.20 3.52 5.78
CA ILE A 32 -4.21 4.07 4.86
C ILE A 32 -3.02 3.12 4.91
N ASP A 33 -2.81 2.40 3.82
CA ASP A 33 -1.77 1.39 3.68
C ASP A 33 -0.56 2.01 2.96
N ILE A 34 0.55 2.17 3.67
CA ILE A 34 1.69 2.96 3.21
C ILE A 34 2.68 2.07 2.47
N HIS A 35 3.05 2.48 1.26
CA HIS A 35 3.96 1.74 0.37
C HIS A 35 5.05 2.64 -0.21
N THR A 36 6.09 2.00 -0.73
CA THR A 36 7.20 2.66 -1.43
C THR A 36 7.58 1.83 -2.65
N GLY A 37 7.71 2.46 -3.81
CA GLY A 37 8.10 1.73 -5.02
C GLY A 37 7.73 2.42 -6.32
N LEU A 38 6.45 2.75 -6.51
CA LEU A 38 5.91 3.23 -7.78
C LEU A 38 5.65 4.73 -7.76
N GLY A 39 5.73 5.36 -8.94
CA GLY A 39 5.41 6.78 -9.13
C GLY A 39 6.62 7.71 -9.10
N PRO A 40 6.40 9.02 -9.24
CA PRO A 40 7.46 10.03 -9.19
C PRO A 40 8.17 10.07 -7.84
N TYR A 41 9.46 10.39 -7.84
CA TYR A 41 10.30 10.45 -6.64
C TYR A 41 9.68 11.32 -5.53
N GLY A 42 9.42 10.71 -4.36
CA GLY A 42 8.85 11.37 -3.19
C GLY A 42 7.36 11.74 -3.29
N TYR A 43 6.73 11.55 -4.45
CA TYR A 43 5.29 11.77 -4.62
C TYR A 43 4.50 10.62 -4.01
N GLY A 44 3.57 10.93 -3.11
CA GLY A 44 2.68 9.96 -2.46
C GLY A 44 1.31 9.94 -3.13
N GLU A 45 1.09 8.95 -3.99
CA GLU A 45 -0.16 8.74 -4.73
C GLU A 45 -1.18 7.99 -3.87
N LEU A 46 -2.41 8.52 -3.80
CA LEU A 46 -3.54 7.83 -3.17
C LEU A 46 -4.24 6.95 -4.20
N MET A 47 -4.26 5.65 -3.97
CA MET A 47 -4.83 4.71 -4.93
C MET A 47 -5.70 3.62 -4.29
N THR A 48 -6.76 3.25 -5.01
CA THR A 48 -7.64 2.14 -4.63
C THR A 48 -7.98 1.29 -5.85
N PRO A 49 -8.16 -0.04 -5.69
CA PRO A 49 -8.71 -0.86 -6.77
C PRO A 49 -10.18 -0.56 -7.07
N SER A 50 -10.87 0.16 -6.20
CA SER A 50 -12.28 0.53 -6.35
C SER A 50 -12.49 1.61 -7.42
N LYS A 51 -13.64 1.62 -8.08
CA LYS A 51 -13.99 2.57 -9.17
C LYS A 51 -14.92 3.69 -8.69
N PRO A 52 -14.99 4.83 -9.40
CA PRO A 52 -16.01 5.85 -9.14
C PRO A 52 -17.43 5.25 -9.09
N GLY A 53 -18.20 5.59 -8.05
CA GLY A 53 -19.52 5.04 -7.77
C GLY A 53 -19.51 3.77 -6.90
N GLU A 54 -18.34 3.23 -6.55
CA GLU A 54 -18.20 2.16 -5.57
C GLU A 54 -17.86 2.73 -4.19
N ALA A 55 -18.35 2.07 -3.14
CA ALA A 55 -18.30 2.58 -1.78
C ALA A 55 -16.90 2.98 -1.30
N VAL A 56 -15.84 2.23 -1.64
CA VAL A 56 -14.47 2.54 -1.19
C VAL A 56 -13.89 3.75 -1.92
N TYR A 57 -14.11 3.87 -3.24
CA TYR A 57 -13.66 5.04 -3.99
C TYR A 57 -14.36 6.30 -3.50
N ASP A 58 -15.69 6.27 -3.43
CA ASP A 58 -16.50 7.43 -3.07
C ASP A 58 -16.20 7.90 -1.63
N PHE A 59 -15.90 6.96 -0.73
CA PHE A 59 -15.48 7.25 0.64
C PHE A 59 -14.23 8.12 0.70
N PHE A 60 -13.17 7.75 -0.04
CA PHE A 60 -11.92 8.53 -0.04
C PHE A 60 -11.97 9.73 -0.98
N TYR A 61 -12.74 9.68 -2.06
CA TYR A 61 -12.99 10.84 -2.91
C TYR A 61 -13.66 11.97 -2.12
N ASN A 62 -14.58 11.64 -1.20
CA ASN A 62 -15.16 12.63 -0.29
C ASN A 62 -14.13 13.29 0.66
N TRP A 63 -12.96 12.67 0.86
CA TRP A 63 -11.91 13.20 1.74
C TRP A 63 -10.88 14.01 0.97
N TYR A 64 -10.38 13.45 -0.12
CA TYR A 64 -9.22 13.95 -0.86
C TYR A 64 -9.54 14.44 -2.29
N GLY A 65 -10.80 14.33 -2.72
CA GLY A 65 -11.22 14.74 -4.06
C GLY A 65 -10.47 14.02 -5.18
N ASP A 66 -10.04 14.80 -6.17
CA ASP A 66 -9.37 14.32 -7.38
C ASP A 66 -8.00 13.67 -7.12
N GLU A 67 -7.47 13.75 -5.89
CA GLU A 67 -6.22 13.09 -5.53
C GLU A 67 -6.35 11.55 -5.41
N VAL A 68 -7.57 11.00 -5.37
CA VAL A 68 -7.80 9.56 -5.29
C VAL A 68 -7.89 8.94 -6.68
N HIS A 69 -6.94 8.07 -7.00
CA HIS A 69 -6.92 7.37 -8.28
C HIS A 69 -7.44 5.94 -8.16
N SER A 70 -8.29 5.54 -9.10
CA SER A 70 -8.69 4.15 -9.26
C SER A 70 -7.66 3.39 -10.10
N THR A 71 -7.10 2.30 -9.57
CA THR A 71 -6.18 1.46 -10.34
C THR A 71 -6.89 0.58 -11.36
N THR A 72 -8.23 0.57 -11.41
CA THR A 72 -9.02 -0.30 -12.30
C THR A 72 -9.99 0.47 -13.21
N ALA A 73 -10.19 1.77 -13.00
CA ALA A 73 -11.08 2.61 -13.82
C ALA A 73 -10.40 3.31 -15.02
N GLY A 74 -9.20 2.88 -15.42
CA GLY A 74 -8.47 3.48 -16.55
C GLY A 74 -7.17 2.74 -16.88
N ALA A 75 -6.32 3.35 -17.69
CA ALA A 75 -4.96 2.87 -17.97
C ALA A 75 -4.04 3.12 -16.76
N SER A 76 -4.34 2.47 -15.63
CA SER A 76 -3.42 2.46 -14.50
C SER A 76 -2.16 1.69 -14.88
N LEU A 77 -1.00 2.21 -14.49
CA LEU A 77 0.27 1.49 -14.58
C LEU A 77 0.33 0.31 -13.58
N TYR A 78 -0.65 0.22 -12.67
CA TYR A 78 -0.78 -0.84 -11.69
C TYR A 78 -1.68 -1.95 -12.23
N ALA A 79 -1.10 -3.14 -12.45
CA ALA A 79 -1.83 -4.28 -13.02
C ALA A 79 -2.85 -4.94 -12.05
N GLY A 80 -3.11 -4.34 -10.88
CA GLY A 80 -4.08 -4.84 -9.91
C GLY A 80 -3.70 -6.20 -9.33
N SER A 81 -3.14 -6.25 -8.12
CA SER A 81 -3.03 -7.53 -7.42
C SER A 81 -4.38 -7.87 -6.76
N LYS A 82 -5.03 -8.96 -7.18
CA LYS A 82 -6.25 -9.48 -6.52
C LYS A 82 -6.03 -9.92 -5.06
N GLY A 83 -4.78 -9.89 -4.58
CA GLY A 83 -4.38 -10.23 -3.22
C GLY A 83 -3.81 -9.05 -2.43
N SER A 84 -3.97 -7.80 -2.88
CA SER A 84 -3.61 -6.65 -2.03
C SER A 84 -4.50 -6.62 -0.80
N ILE A 85 -3.96 -6.11 0.31
CA ILE A 85 -4.75 -5.88 1.54
C ILE A 85 -5.94 -4.94 1.26
N LEU A 86 -5.82 -4.02 0.29
CA LEU A 86 -6.88 -3.10 -0.13
C LEU A 86 -8.10 -3.82 -0.72
N ALA A 87 -7.89 -4.88 -1.51
CA ALA A 87 -8.97 -5.65 -2.12
C ALA A 87 -9.36 -6.89 -1.31
N GLY A 88 -8.40 -7.50 -0.61
CA GLY A 88 -8.51 -8.83 -0.03
C GLY A 88 -8.77 -8.88 1.48
N PHE A 89 -8.71 -7.75 2.19
CA PHE A 89 -8.97 -7.70 3.63
C PHE A 89 -10.19 -6.87 3.98
N ARG A 90 -11.06 -7.44 4.83
CA ARG A 90 -12.16 -6.74 5.48
C ARG A 90 -12.27 -7.21 6.94
N PRO A 91 -12.43 -6.29 7.91
CA PRO A 91 -12.74 -6.67 9.28
C PRO A 91 -14.04 -7.47 9.39
N LEU A 92 -14.09 -8.43 10.33
CA LEU A 92 -15.28 -9.25 10.60
C LEU A 92 -16.34 -8.53 11.47
N VAL A 93 -16.27 -7.21 11.58
CA VAL A 93 -17.23 -6.39 12.33
C VAL A 93 -18.42 -6.08 11.41
N GLY A 94 -19.52 -6.81 11.58
CA GLY A 94 -20.63 -6.85 10.60
C GLY A 94 -21.30 -5.52 10.27
N SER A 95 -21.31 -4.56 11.21
CA SER A 95 -21.91 -3.22 11.02
C SER A 95 -20.90 -2.14 10.62
N LEU A 96 -19.61 -2.49 10.47
CA LEU A 96 -18.55 -1.52 10.22
C LEU A 96 -18.56 -1.07 8.76
N GLU A 97 -18.74 0.23 8.55
CA GLU A 97 -18.39 0.88 7.29
C GLU A 97 -16.85 0.93 7.18
N TRP A 98 -16.29 0.22 6.20
CA TRP A 98 -14.86 0.00 6.03
C TRP A 98 -14.39 0.41 4.64
N ALA A 99 -13.30 1.17 4.59
CA ALA A 99 -12.62 1.52 3.35
C ALA A 99 -11.09 1.45 3.53
N ALA A 100 -10.36 1.04 2.50
CA ALA A 100 -8.91 1.00 2.49
C ALA A 100 -8.34 1.69 1.23
N VAL A 101 -7.29 2.49 1.41
CA VAL A 101 -6.56 3.19 0.34
C VAL A 101 -5.06 2.95 0.51
N GLY A 102 -4.34 2.81 -0.61
CA GLY A 102 -2.89 2.79 -0.64
C GLY A 102 -2.34 4.21 -0.73
N LEU A 103 -1.30 4.51 0.04
CA LEU A 103 -0.47 5.70 -0.13
C LEU A 103 0.91 5.23 -0.62
N GLU A 104 1.12 5.32 -1.93
CA GLU A 104 2.30 4.79 -2.61
C GLU A 104 3.30 5.91 -2.90
N TYR A 105 4.50 5.81 -2.32
CA TYR A 105 5.57 6.77 -2.54
C TYR A 105 6.54 6.31 -3.64
N GLY A 106 6.76 7.16 -4.64
CA GLY A 106 7.76 6.88 -5.66
C GLY A 106 9.19 6.97 -5.14
N THR A 107 10.05 6.06 -5.61
CA THR A 107 11.41 5.86 -5.08
C THR A 107 12.47 5.91 -6.17
N ARG A 108 12.46 4.97 -7.10
CA ARG A 108 13.35 4.93 -8.26
C ARG A 108 12.53 4.77 -9.53
N GLU A 109 13.16 5.03 -10.67
CA GLU A 109 12.53 4.76 -11.96
C GLU A 109 12.10 3.29 -12.08
N ARG A 110 11.00 3.07 -12.78
CA ARG A 110 10.36 1.76 -12.93
C ARG A 110 11.31 0.69 -13.46
N GLU A 111 12.20 1.04 -14.39
CA GLU A 111 13.18 0.11 -14.94
C GLU A 111 14.22 -0.33 -13.90
N THR A 112 14.64 0.56 -13.01
CA THR A 112 15.50 0.22 -11.87
C THR A 112 14.80 -0.74 -10.92
N MET A 113 13.57 -0.41 -10.53
CA MET A 113 12.75 -1.27 -9.66
C MET A 113 12.51 -2.65 -10.30
N ARG A 114 12.21 -2.70 -11.60
CA ARG A 114 12.00 -3.95 -12.34
C ARG A 114 13.26 -4.82 -12.34
N LYS A 115 14.43 -4.25 -12.58
CA LYS A 115 15.71 -4.98 -12.59
C LYS A 115 16.02 -5.59 -11.24
N VAL A 116 15.92 -4.82 -10.15
CA VAL A 116 16.21 -5.34 -8.80
C VAL A 116 15.20 -6.41 -8.38
N MET A 117 13.93 -6.28 -8.74
CA MET A 117 12.91 -7.28 -8.44
C MET A 117 13.10 -8.59 -9.22
N LEU A 118 13.59 -8.51 -10.47
CA LEU A 118 13.98 -9.70 -11.24
C LEU A 118 15.19 -10.39 -10.62
N ALA A 119 16.23 -9.64 -10.23
CA ALA A 119 17.39 -10.18 -9.55
C ALA A 119 17.00 -10.86 -8.22
N ASN A 120 16.13 -10.23 -7.43
CA ASN A 120 15.62 -10.79 -6.19
C ASN A 120 14.78 -12.05 -6.42
N SER A 121 13.95 -12.08 -7.48
CA SER A 121 13.17 -13.28 -7.83
C SER A 121 14.09 -14.44 -8.23
N TRP A 122 15.12 -14.16 -9.03
CA TRP A 122 16.14 -15.16 -9.37
C TRP A 122 16.88 -15.66 -8.13
N LEU A 123 17.29 -14.76 -7.22
CA LEU A 123 17.96 -15.11 -5.97
C LEU A 123 17.12 -16.10 -5.14
N HIS A 124 15.82 -15.85 -5.00
CA HIS A 124 14.92 -16.74 -4.24
C HIS A 124 14.67 -18.10 -4.91
N LEU A 125 14.84 -18.23 -6.22
CA LEU A 125 14.59 -19.47 -6.96
C LEU A 125 15.85 -20.29 -7.20
N HIS A 126 17.00 -19.64 -7.34
CA HIS A 126 18.22 -20.25 -7.86
C HIS A 126 19.49 -19.89 -7.10
N GLY A 127 19.45 -18.90 -6.21
CA GLY A 127 20.63 -18.39 -5.53
C GLY A 127 20.70 -18.75 -4.05
N GLU A 128 21.82 -18.42 -3.44
CA GLU A 128 22.07 -18.55 -2.00
C GLU A 128 21.92 -17.19 -1.33
N LEU A 129 20.94 -17.05 -0.44
CA LEU A 129 20.59 -15.77 0.20
C LEU A 129 21.76 -15.14 0.97
N ASP A 130 22.55 -15.97 1.65
CA ASP A 130 23.65 -15.52 2.53
C ASP A 130 24.98 -15.32 1.78
N SER A 131 25.03 -15.62 0.48
CA SER A 131 26.21 -15.35 -0.36
C SER A 131 26.48 -13.85 -0.51
N ASP A 132 27.70 -13.49 -0.91
CA ASP A 132 28.04 -12.08 -1.20
C ASP A 132 27.14 -11.48 -2.29
N LEU A 133 26.81 -12.27 -3.32
CA LEU A 133 25.87 -11.87 -4.36
C LEU A 133 24.44 -11.72 -3.80
N GLY A 134 24.00 -12.66 -2.97
CA GLY A 134 22.70 -12.62 -2.32
C GLY A 134 22.53 -11.36 -1.49
N ARG A 135 23.51 -11.06 -0.61
CA ARG A 135 23.55 -9.84 0.20
C ARG A 135 23.55 -8.57 -0.65
N LYS A 136 24.33 -8.54 -1.73
CA LYS A 136 24.35 -7.42 -2.68
C LYS A 136 22.97 -7.18 -3.30
N ILE A 137 22.32 -8.22 -3.81
CA ILE A 137 20.97 -8.11 -4.41
C ILE A 137 19.96 -7.63 -3.36
N LYS A 138 20.01 -8.15 -2.13
CA LYS A 138 19.11 -7.68 -1.04
C LYS A 138 19.34 -6.21 -0.71
N GLN A 139 20.60 -5.75 -0.74
CA GLN A 139 20.92 -4.33 -0.54
C GLN A 139 20.39 -3.48 -1.70
N GLU A 140 20.55 -3.90 -2.95
CA GLU A 140 20.02 -3.19 -4.12
C GLU A 140 18.48 -3.08 -4.09
N VAL A 141 17.78 -4.11 -3.62
CA VAL A 141 16.32 -4.05 -3.38
C VAL A 141 16.01 -3.01 -2.31
N LYS A 142 16.75 -3.00 -1.19
CA LYS A 142 16.56 -2.03 -0.11
C LYS A 142 16.77 -0.61 -0.62
N ASP A 143 17.85 -0.34 -1.34
CA ASP A 143 18.20 1.00 -1.85
C ASP A 143 17.23 1.48 -2.94
N ALA A 144 16.60 0.55 -3.66
CA ALA A 144 15.57 0.85 -4.62
C ALA A 144 14.22 1.15 -3.97
N SER A 145 13.84 0.42 -2.92
CA SER A 145 12.57 0.63 -2.19
C SER A 145 12.66 1.72 -1.12
N TYR A 146 13.85 2.01 -0.61
CA TYR A 146 14.12 3.04 0.38
C TYR A 146 15.39 3.78 -0.04
N PRO A 147 15.23 4.89 -0.77
CA PRO A 147 16.33 5.68 -1.29
C PRO A 147 17.33 6.24 -0.26
N ASP A 148 16.89 6.40 1.00
CA ASP A 148 17.65 6.92 2.13
C ASP A 148 18.19 8.37 1.99
N GLU A 149 17.67 9.19 1.06
CA GLU A 149 18.05 10.60 0.98
C GLU A 149 17.10 11.52 1.78
N ASP A 150 17.65 12.58 2.36
CA ASP A 150 16.91 13.51 3.23
C ASP A 150 15.79 14.25 2.48
N GLU A 151 16.01 14.58 1.21
CA GLU A 151 15.00 15.20 0.35
C GLU A 151 13.77 14.29 0.19
N TRP A 152 13.98 13.02 -0.16
CA TRP A 152 12.90 12.04 -0.27
C TRP A 152 12.13 11.88 1.03
N LYS A 153 12.84 11.73 2.16
CA LYS A 153 12.22 11.61 3.49
C LYS A 153 11.38 12.82 3.84
N SER A 154 11.84 14.02 3.49
CA SER A 154 11.10 15.27 3.71
C SER A 154 9.79 15.30 2.90
N LEU A 155 9.83 14.89 1.64
CA LEU A 155 8.63 14.78 0.78
C LEU A 155 7.63 13.75 1.33
N VAL A 156 8.12 12.55 1.68
CA VAL A 156 7.32 11.48 2.29
C VAL A 156 6.65 11.98 3.57
N TRP A 157 7.41 12.63 4.46
CA TRP A 157 6.91 13.16 5.72
C TRP A 157 5.84 14.24 5.51
N LYS A 158 6.10 15.20 4.61
CA LYS A 158 5.15 16.27 4.31
C LYS A 158 3.82 15.70 3.84
N ARG A 159 3.86 14.80 2.86
CA ARG A 159 2.67 14.18 2.28
C ARG A 159 1.96 13.26 3.27
N GLY A 160 2.69 12.51 4.07
CA GLY A 160 2.11 11.64 5.10
C GLY A 160 1.32 12.44 6.14
N LYS A 161 1.87 13.57 6.61
CA LYS A 161 1.17 14.47 7.53
C LYS A 161 -0.09 15.07 6.91
N GLU A 162 -0.04 15.46 5.64
CA GLU A 162 -1.20 15.99 4.92
C GLU A 162 -2.32 14.95 4.83
N VAL A 163 -2.03 13.77 4.29
CA VAL A 163 -3.02 12.70 4.11
C VAL A 163 -3.63 12.28 5.45
N ILE A 164 -2.78 12.02 6.46
CA ILE A 164 -3.25 11.60 7.78
C ILE A 164 -4.03 12.74 8.46
N GLY A 165 -3.58 13.99 8.32
CA GLY A 165 -4.26 15.16 8.87
C GLY A 165 -5.68 15.30 8.34
N ILE A 166 -5.86 15.24 7.02
CA ILE A 166 -7.19 15.27 6.39
C ILE A 166 -8.04 14.10 6.88
N ALA A 167 -7.50 12.88 6.95
CA ALA A 167 -8.25 11.72 7.46
C ALA A 167 -8.78 11.95 8.88
N LEU A 168 -7.94 12.50 9.77
CA LEU A 168 -8.30 12.79 11.16
C LEU A 168 -9.37 13.90 11.25
N GLU A 169 -9.35 14.89 10.37
CA GLU A 169 -10.39 15.93 10.31
C GLU A 169 -11.75 15.39 9.80
N ARG A 170 -11.71 14.39 8.91
CA ARG A 170 -12.91 13.77 8.32
C ARG A 170 -13.56 12.72 9.22
N PHE A 171 -12.82 12.19 10.19
CA PHE A 171 -13.39 11.42 11.29
C PHE A 171 -13.80 12.38 12.42
N PRO A 172 -15.10 12.60 12.66
CA PRO A 172 -15.51 13.42 13.80
C PRO A 172 -15.03 12.76 15.09
N THR A 173 -14.41 13.55 15.96
CA THR A 173 -14.20 13.14 17.35
C THR A 173 -15.58 13.02 17.99
N SER A 174 -15.87 11.83 18.51
CA SER A 174 -17.11 11.54 19.26
C SER A 174 -17.14 12.28 20.58
#